data_AF-A0A0F9IW40-F1
#
_entry.id   AF-A0A0F9IW40-F1
#
_cell.length_a   1.000
_cell.length_b   1.000
_cell.length_c   1.000
_cell.angle_alpha   90.00
_cell.angle_beta   90.00
_cell.angle_gamma   90.00
#
_symmetry.space_group_name_H-M   'P 1'
#
loop_
_entity.id
_entity.type
_entity.pdbx_description
1 polymer ?
#
loop_
_entity_poly.entity_id
_entity_poly.type
_entity_poly.pdbx_seq_one_letter_code
_entity_poly.pdbx_strand_id
1 'polypeptide(L)'
;MTRIIVAILLVLGLSTAPGVAAVRETSDRDIDQAIETLKDFLWAQQNKNGDWQEPHYETRYNLPSNFTTAVTTYALLEAGQKVRGDKRMKRAVDALTKMKISDLRVRALRSMALGLVVGDDKKSPYRRYLIEDLNWLMGGRGKNFRGSWGKSGPEKVGDNMCNQFA
;
A
#
# COMPACT_ATOMS: atom_id res chain seq x y z
N MET A 1 -44.69 -25.04 -51.96
CA MET A 1 -43.26 -25.27 -51.66
C MET A 1 -42.46 -24.15 -52.27
N THR A 2 -41.49 -23.65 -51.51
CA THR A 2 -40.51 -22.59 -51.85
C THR A 2 -41.04 -21.15 -51.86
N ARG A 3 -40.49 -20.37 -50.92
CA ARG A 3 -40.45 -18.89 -50.83
C ARG A 3 -41.63 -18.24 -50.12
N ILE A 4 -41.53 -18.14 -48.79
CA ILE A 4 -41.62 -16.90 -47.98
C ILE A 4 -41.04 -17.29 -46.61
N ILE A 5 -39.71 -17.45 -46.57
CA ILE A 5 -38.90 -17.54 -45.35
C ILE A 5 -38.14 -16.21 -45.28
N VAL A 6 -38.82 -15.09 -44.99
CA VAL A 6 -38.13 -13.80 -44.76
C VAL A 6 -38.89 -12.87 -43.78
N ALA A 7 -40.20 -13.04 -43.56
CA ALA A 7 -41.00 -12.00 -42.90
C ALA A 7 -41.14 -12.07 -41.36
N ILE A 8 -40.51 -13.02 -40.67
CA ILE A 8 -40.53 -13.08 -39.18
C ILE A 8 -39.10 -13.07 -38.64
N LEU A 9 -38.26 -12.24 -39.25
CA LEU A 9 -37.03 -11.68 -38.68
C LEU A 9 -37.28 -10.32 -38.00
N LEU A 10 -38.56 -9.93 -37.88
CA LEU A 10 -39.03 -8.70 -37.24
C LEU A 10 -39.51 -8.91 -35.79
N VAL A 11 -39.06 -10.00 -35.14
CA VAL A 11 -39.04 -10.14 -33.67
C VAL A 11 -37.62 -9.90 -33.14
N LEU A 12 -36.87 -9.05 -33.85
CA LEU A 12 -35.67 -8.35 -33.37
C LEU A 12 -36.03 -6.99 -32.76
N GLY A 13 -37.25 -6.89 -32.23
CA GLY A 13 -37.76 -5.70 -31.55
C GLY A 13 -37.21 -5.62 -30.13
N LEU A 14 -36.21 -4.75 -29.95
CA LEU A 14 -36.01 -3.96 -28.74
C LEU A 14 -35.69 -4.71 -27.45
N SER A 15 -34.44 -5.15 -27.31
CA SER A 15 -33.79 -5.19 -25.98
C SER A 15 -32.30 -4.83 -26.03
N THR A 16 -31.87 -4.06 -27.03
CA THR A 16 -30.62 -3.32 -26.98
C THR A 16 -30.88 -1.91 -26.46
N ALA A 17 -31.39 -1.80 -25.23
CA ALA A 17 -30.94 -0.66 -24.44
C ALA A 17 -29.48 -1.01 -24.08
N PRO A 18 -28.48 -0.20 -24.44
CA PRO A 18 -27.27 -0.19 -23.64
C PRO A 18 -27.78 0.22 -22.26
N GLY A 19 -28.00 -0.75 -21.40
CA GLY A 19 -28.26 -0.50 -20.00
C GLY A 19 -27.07 0.34 -19.56
N VAL A 20 -27.29 1.64 -19.45
CA VAL A 20 -26.51 2.51 -18.60
C VAL A 20 -26.45 1.70 -17.32
N ALA A 21 -25.30 1.07 -17.05
CA ALA A 21 -25.12 0.26 -15.87
C ALA A 21 -25.63 1.16 -14.75
N ALA A 22 -26.78 0.80 -14.16
CA ALA A 22 -27.46 1.68 -13.24
C ALA A 22 -26.41 2.03 -12.20
N VAL A 23 -25.99 3.30 -12.19
CA VAL A 23 -24.96 3.79 -11.29
C VAL A 23 -25.63 3.74 -9.93
N ARG A 24 -25.58 2.57 -9.29
CA ARG A 24 -26.06 2.44 -7.94
C ARG A 24 -25.03 3.10 -7.05
N GLU A 25 -25.50 3.81 -6.05
CA GLU A 25 -24.64 4.42 -5.06
C GLU A 25 -23.75 3.33 -4.42
N THR A 26 -22.46 3.64 -4.31
CA THR A 26 -21.50 2.79 -3.62
C THR A 26 -21.88 2.74 -2.15
N SER A 27 -22.16 1.54 -1.65
CA SER A 27 -22.49 1.31 -0.25
C SER A 27 -21.25 0.96 0.57
N ASP A 28 -21.32 1.10 1.89
CA ASP A 28 -20.25 0.68 2.81
C ASP A 28 -19.87 -0.80 2.60
N ARG A 29 -20.88 -1.65 2.33
CA ARG A 29 -20.66 -3.06 2.01
C ARG A 29 -19.79 -3.27 0.76
N ASP A 30 -19.90 -2.40 -0.23
CA ASP A 30 -19.09 -2.48 -1.45
C ASP A 30 -17.64 -2.11 -1.17
N ILE A 31 -17.44 -1.12 -0.30
CA ILE A 31 -16.12 -0.69 0.16
C ILE A 31 -15.47 -1.83 0.95
N ASP A 32 -16.18 -2.43 1.91
CA ASP A 32 -15.68 -3.56 2.69
C ASP A 32 -15.30 -4.74 1.78
N GLN A 33 -16.17 -5.07 0.81
CA GLN A 33 -15.90 -6.13 -0.14
C GLN A 33 -14.66 -5.84 -1.00
N ALA A 34 -14.50 -4.60 -1.45
CA ALA A 34 -13.33 -4.18 -2.20
C ALA A 34 -12.04 -4.26 -1.35
N ILE A 35 -12.10 -3.86 -0.08
CA ILE A 35 -10.98 -3.98 0.87
C ILE A 35 -10.57 -5.44 1.04
N GLU A 36 -11.53 -6.36 1.24
CA GLU A 36 -11.22 -7.78 1.37
C GLU A 36 -10.61 -8.36 0.07
N THR A 37 -11.15 -8.01 -1.09
CA THR A 37 -10.58 -8.42 -2.38
C THR A 37 -9.15 -7.91 -2.57
N LEU A 38 -8.86 -6.66 -2.18
CA LEU A 38 -7.52 -6.10 -2.26
C LEU A 38 -6.57 -6.77 -1.26
N LYS A 39 -7.01 -7.08 -0.04
CA LYS A 39 -6.20 -7.82 0.94
C LYS A 39 -5.82 -9.19 0.41
N ASP A 40 -6.78 -9.92 -0.15
CA ASP A 40 -6.53 -11.25 -0.73
C ASP A 40 -5.53 -11.18 -1.88
N PHE A 41 -5.68 -10.18 -2.75
CA PHE A 41 -4.71 -9.92 -3.82
C PHE A 41 -3.31 -9.67 -3.24
N LEU A 42 -3.17 -8.76 -2.27
CA LEU A 42 -1.87 -8.47 -1.65
C LEU A 42 -1.26 -9.71 -1.00
N TRP A 43 -2.05 -10.52 -0.29
CA TRP A 43 -1.56 -11.76 0.31
C TRP A 43 -1.09 -12.78 -0.72
N ALA A 44 -1.76 -12.87 -1.86
CA ALA A 44 -1.34 -13.75 -2.95
C ALA A 44 0.02 -13.35 -3.57
N GLN A 45 0.41 -12.07 -3.45
CA GLN A 45 1.69 -11.55 -3.94
C GLN A 45 2.82 -11.65 -2.91
N GLN A 46 2.56 -12.09 -1.67
CA GLN A 46 3.58 -12.14 -0.64
C GLN A 46 4.58 -13.28 -0.91
N ASN A 47 5.87 -12.97 -0.94
CA ASN A 47 6.93 -13.96 -1.03
C ASN A 47 7.04 -14.79 0.26
N LYS A 48 7.70 -15.95 0.16
CA LYS A 48 7.89 -16.87 1.31
C LYS A 48 8.62 -16.23 2.50
N ASN A 49 9.53 -15.30 2.24
CA ASN A 49 10.28 -14.55 3.25
C ASN A 49 9.47 -13.39 3.89
N GLY A 50 8.26 -13.11 3.38
CA GLY A 50 7.35 -12.09 3.91
C GLY A 50 7.37 -10.75 3.18
N ASP A 51 8.30 -10.53 2.24
CA ASP A 51 8.35 -9.31 1.46
C ASP A 51 7.42 -9.36 0.24
N TRP A 52 7.28 -8.22 -0.43
CA TRP A 52 6.62 -8.10 -1.72
C TRP A 52 7.64 -7.72 -2.77
N GLN A 53 7.58 -8.41 -3.90
CA GLN A 53 8.45 -8.14 -5.02
C GLN A 53 8.22 -6.71 -5.52
N GLU A 54 9.31 -5.99 -5.68
CA GLU A 54 9.27 -4.67 -6.29
C GLU A 54 8.89 -4.82 -7.77
N PRO A 55 7.97 -4.00 -8.28
CA PRO A 55 7.58 -4.09 -9.68
C PRO A 55 8.79 -3.82 -10.59
N HIS A 56 8.94 -4.61 -11.66
CA HIS A 56 10.05 -4.50 -12.61
C HIS A 56 10.23 -3.10 -13.25
N TYR A 57 9.23 -2.22 -13.12
CA TYR A 57 9.29 -0.83 -13.59
C TYR A 57 9.86 0.17 -12.56
N GLU A 58 10.52 -0.27 -11.48
CA GLU A 58 11.28 0.60 -10.55
C GLU A 58 12.18 1.60 -11.29
N THR A 59 12.73 1.21 -12.44
CA THR A 59 13.57 2.07 -13.30
C THR A 59 12.80 3.22 -13.96
N ARG A 60 11.50 3.10 -14.19
CA ARG A 60 10.69 4.14 -14.86
C ARG A 60 10.20 5.22 -13.90
N TYR A 61 9.97 4.88 -12.64
CA TYR A 61 9.38 5.79 -11.63
C TYR A 61 10.30 6.06 -10.42
N ASN A 62 11.54 5.57 -10.46
CA ASN A 62 12.56 5.83 -9.43
C ASN A 62 12.06 5.53 -8.01
N LEU A 63 11.27 4.46 -7.88
CA LEU A 63 10.79 4.01 -6.59
C LEU A 63 11.99 3.52 -5.77
N PRO A 64 12.09 3.91 -4.49
CA PRO A 64 13.18 3.46 -3.66
C PRO A 64 13.02 1.98 -3.35
N SER A 65 14.14 1.26 -3.32
CA SER A 65 14.16 -0.15 -2.94
C SER A 65 13.46 -0.38 -1.58
N ASN A 66 12.69 -1.46 -1.49
CA ASN A 66 11.88 -1.87 -0.33
C ASN A 66 10.62 -1.03 -0.10
N PHE A 67 10.29 -0.10 -0.99
CA PHE A 67 9.07 0.69 -0.90
C PHE A 67 7.82 -0.18 -0.98
N THR A 68 7.75 -1.13 -1.90
CA THR A 68 6.55 -1.96 -2.10
C THR A 68 6.24 -2.77 -0.84
N THR A 69 7.27 -3.31 -0.17
CA THR A 69 7.03 -4.02 1.09
C THR A 69 6.61 -3.08 2.21
N ALA A 70 7.24 -1.91 2.34
CA ALA A 70 6.90 -0.96 3.39
C ALA A 70 5.46 -0.44 3.26
N VAL A 71 5.06 -0.05 2.04
CA VAL A 71 3.70 0.46 1.80
C VAL A 71 2.65 -0.64 1.94
N THR A 72 2.92 -1.85 1.43
CA THR A 72 1.97 -2.97 1.53
C THR A 72 1.78 -3.42 2.98
N THR A 73 2.87 -3.51 3.74
CA THR A 73 2.82 -3.85 5.17
C THR A 73 2.02 -2.82 5.95
N TYR A 74 2.24 -1.53 5.70
CA TYR A 74 1.48 -0.46 6.32
C TYR A 74 -0.01 -0.52 5.97
N ALA A 75 -0.34 -0.66 4.67
CA ALA A 75 -1.72 -0.72 4.20
C ALA A 75 -2.51 -1.88 4.83
N LEU A 76 -1.90 -3.07 4.94
CA LEU A 76 -2.55 -4.23 5.56
C LEU A 76 -2.81 -4.01 7.07
N LEU A 77 -1.88 -3.37 7.78
CA LEU A 77 -2.05 -3.02 9.21
C LEU A 77 -3.16 -1.99 9.40
N GLU A 78 -3.21 -0.95 8.55
CA GLU A 78 -4.30 0.04 8.54
C GLU A 78 -5.66 -0.60 8.21
N ALA A 79 -5.68 -1.60 7.33
CA ALA A 79 -6.85 -2.43 7.04
C ALA A 79 -7.19 -3.44 8.16
N GLY A 80 -6.68 -3.23 9.38
CA GLY A 80 -7.03 -3.99 10.58
C GLY A 80 -6.34 -5.35 10.71
N GLN A 81 -5.38 -5.70 9.83
CA GLN A 81 -4.60 -6.91 10.01
C GLN A 81 -3.69 -6.77 11.24
N LYS A 82 -3.57 -7.85 12.02
CA LYS A 82 -2.79 -7.86 13.26
C LYS A 82 -1.65 -8.84 13.19
N VAL A 83 -0.52 -8.48 13.79
CA VAL A 83 0.63 -9.39 13.92
C VAL A 83 0.32 -10.56 14.85
N ARG A 84 -0.47 -10.31 15.91
CA ARG A 84 -0.89 -11.37 16.83
C ARG A 84 -1.91 -12.27 16.14
N GLY A 85 -1.53 -13.52 15.92
CA GLY A 85 -2.41 -14.54 15.33
C GLY A 85 -2.27 -14.71 13.82
N ASP A 86 -1.78 -13.72 13.07
CA ASP A 86 -1.51 -13.86 11.63
C ASP A 86 -0.01 -14.06 11.34
N LYS A 87 0.34 -15.29 10.92
CA LYS A 87 1.72 -15.66 10.55
C LYS A 87 2.22 -14.91 9.31
N ARG A 88 1.35 -14.55 8.36
CA ARG A 88 1.70 -13.78 7.15
C ARG A 88 2.06 -12.35 7.52
N MET A 89 1.25 -11.73 8.37
CA MET A 89 1.51 -10.39 8.91
C MET A 89 2.78 -10.35 9.74
N LYS A 90 3.01 -11.38 10.57
CA LYS A 90 4.28 -11.50 11.31
C LYS A 90 5.49 -11.56 10.36
N ARG A 91 5.44 -12.37 9.31
CA ARG A 91 6.54 -12.44 8.32
C ARG A 91 6.76 -11.11 7.61
N ALA A 92 5.70 -10.39 7.26
CA ALA A 92 5.80 -9.06 6.67
C ALA A 92 6.53 -8.07 7.58
N VAL A 93 6.14 -8.00 8.85
CA VAL A 93 6.82 -7.11 9.83
C VAL A 93 8.26 -7.57 10.10
N ASP A 94 8.50 -8.89 10.15
CA ASP A 94 9.87 -9.42 10.27
C ASP A 94 10.73 -9.01 9.07
N ALA A 95 10.21 -9.10 7.84
CA ALA A 95 10.90 -8.67 6.62
C ALA A 95 11.20 -7.15 6.68
N LEU A 96 10.20 -6.35 7.05
CA LEU A 96 10.32 -4.90 7.22
C LEU A 96 11.46 -4.49 8.17
N THR A 97 11.63 -5.22 9.27
CA THR A 97 12.69 -4.94 10.25
C THR A 97 14.09 -5.34 9.80
N LYS A 98 14.21 -6.22 8.81
CA LYS A 98 15.48 -6.71 8.25
C LYS A 98 15.96 -5.90 7.05
N MET A 99 15.11 -5.05 6.49
CA MET A 99 15.44 -4.23 5.32
C MET A 99 16.54 -3.20 5.63
N LYS A 100 17.47 -3.04 4.69
CA LYS A 100 18.42 -1.92 4.70
C LYS A 100 17.72 -0.69 4.12
N ILE A 101 17.50 0.33 4.95
CA ILE A 101 16.72 1.50 4.57
C ILE A 101 17.58 2.75 4.65
N SER A 102 17.80 3.38 3.49
CA SER A 102 18.47 4.68 3.36
C SER A 102 17.53 5.79 2.89
N ASP A 103 16.39 5.45 2.27
CA ASP A 103 15.40 6.43 1.78
C ASP A 103 14.43 6.83 2.90
N LEU A 104 14.24 8.14 3.06
CA LEU A 104 13.34 8.73 4.05
C LEU A 104 11.92 8.17 3.94
N ARG A 105 11.37 8.04 2.73
CA ARG A 105 9.96 7.66 2.51
C ARG A 105 9.70 6.25 3.01
N VAL A 106 10.63 5.34 2.71
CA VAL A 106 10.57 3.94 3.15
C VAL A 106 10.72 3.87 4.68
N ARG A 107 11.61 4.68 5.27
CA ARG A 107 11.78 4.73 6.73
C ARG A 107 10.57 5.31 7.46
N ALA A 108 9.94 6.33 6.89
CA ALA A 108 8.70 6.90 7.40
C ALA A 108 7.57 5.86 7.36
N LEU A 109 7.38 5.17 6.23
CA LEU A 109 6.41 4.07 6.10
C LEU A 109 6.68 2.96 7.12
N ARG A 110 7.94 2.54 7.29
CA ARG A 110 8.30 1.57 8.33
C ARG A 110 7.95 2.07 9.72
N SER A 111 8.22 3.33 10.04
CA SER A 111 7.89 3.94 11.32
C SER A 111 6.38 3.93 11.59
N MET A 112 5.57 4.27 10.59
CA MET A 112 4.11 4.25 10.68
C MET A 112 3.59 2.82 10.91
N ALA A 113 4.05 1.85 10.10
CA ALA A 113 3.69 0.44 10.26
C ALA A 113 4.08 -0.11 11.64
N LEU A 114 5.32 0.13 12.09
CA LEU A 114 5.76 -0.31 13.41
C LEU A 114 5.04 0.43 14.53
N GLY A 115 4.62 1.67 14.31
CA GLY A 115 3.78 2.45 15.22
C GLY A 115 2.45 1.75 15.51
N LEU A 116 1.77 1.23 14.49
CA LEU A 116 0.54 0.44 14.64
C LEU A 116 0.79 -0.85 15.42
N VAL A 117 1.86 -1.57 15.08
CA VAL A 117 2.21 -2.85 15.73
C VAL A 117 2.53 -2.65 17.21
N VAL A 118 3.33 -1.63 17.55
CA VAL A 118 3.66 -1.28 18.94
C VAL A 118 2.49 -0.60 19.65
N GLY A 119 1.57 0.01 18.89
CA GLY A 119 0.28 0.50 19.35
C GLY A 119 -0.57 -0.60 19.99
N ASP A 120 -0.74 -1.71 19.26
CA ASP A 120 -1.50 -2.89 19.67
C ASP A 120 -0.78 -3.71 20.77
N ASP A 121 0.55 -3.79 20.73
CA ASP A 121 1.36 -4.42 21.79
C ASP A 121 2.60 -3.58 22.16
N LYS A 122 2.53 -2.91 23.31
CA LYS A 122 3.62 -2.06 23.83
C LYS A 122 4.90 -2.84 24.15
N LYS A 123 4.81 -4.15 24.40
CA LYS A 123 5.96 -5.04 24.70
C LYS A 123 6.49 -5.73 23.44
N SER A 124 5.95 -5.40 22.28
CA SER A 124 6.34 -5.97 21.01
C SER A 124 7.85 -5.88 20.79
N PRO A 125 8.52 -6.96 20.32
CA PRO A 125 9.94 -6.95 20.02
C PRO A 125 10.30 -5.94 18.92
N TYR A 126 9.31 -5.47 18.16
CA TYR A 126 9.51 -4.49 17.10
C TYR A 126 9.71 -3.06 17.61
N ARG A 127 9.43 -2.80 18.89
CA ARG A 127 9.58 -1.48 19.52
C ARG A 127 10.99 -0.90 19.36
N ARG A 128 12.03 -1.73 19.41
CA ARG A 128 13.41 -1.27 19.24
C ARG A 128 13.65 -0.64 17.87
N TYR A 129 13.08 -1.22 16.82
CA TYR A 129 13.26 -0.74 15.44
C TYR A 129 12.47 0.55 15.21
N LEU A 130 11.27 0.67 15.80
CA LEU A 130 10.53 1.92 15.79
C LEU A 130 11.33 3.05 16.45
N ILE A 131 11.93 2.80 17.62
CA ILE A 131 12.75 3.80 18.32
C ILE A 131 13.98 4.17 17.50
N GLU A 132 14.64 3.19 16.88
CA GLU A 132 15.77 3.44 15.98
C GLU A 132 15.37 4.37 14.82
N ASP A 133 14.25 4.11 14.17
CA ASP A 133 13.77 4.95 13.07
C ASP A 133 13.38 6.35 13.53
N LEU A 134 12.67 6.47 14.66
CA LEU A 134 12.32 7.77 15.22
C LEU A 134 13.56 8.56 15.61
N ASN A 135 14.58 7.89 16.19
CA ASN A 135 15.86 8.53 16.50
C ASN A 135 16.60 8.95 15.23
N TRP A 136 16.56 8.16 14.16
CA TRP A 136 17.14 8.56 12.87
C TRP A 136 16.40 9.78 12.29
N LEU A 137 15.06 9.77 12.30
CA LEU A 137 14.21 10.86 11.81
C LEU A 137 14.40 12.15 12.62
N MET A 138 14.63 12.03 13.93
CA MET A 138 14.96 13.13 14.83
C MET A 138 16.45 13.50 14.82
N GLY A 139 17.34 12.59 14.43
CA GLY A 139 18.79 12.74 14.52
C GLY A 139 19.36 13.84 13.63
N GLY A 140 18.62 14.26 12.60
CA GLY A 140 18.95 15.46 11.83
C GLY A 140 18.66 16.80 12.53
N ARG A 141 18.30 16.82 13.82
CA ARG A 141 18.04 18.04 14.64
C ARG A 141 19.29 18.86 15.01
N GLY A 142 20.37 18.80 14.23
CA GLY A 142 21.55 19.65 14.45
C GLY A 142 21.30 21.10 14.05
N LYS A 143 21.21 22.01 15.06
CA LYS A 143 21.29 23.50 15.14
C LYS A 143 20.88 24.44 13.98
N ASN A 144 20.59 24.00 12.77
CA ASN A 144 20.37 24.85 11.59
C ASN A 144 19.24 24.36 10.67
N PHE A 145 18.15 23.83 11.24
CA PHE A 145 17.01 23.29 10.47
C PHE A 145 15.84 24.26 10.35
N ARG A 146 15.31 24.40 9.13
CA ARG A 146 14.11 25.21 8.81
C ARG A 146 12.81 24.40 8.65
N GLY A 147 12.78 23.13 9.09
CA GLY A 147 11.55 22.34 9.24
C GLY A 147 11.18 21.37 8.11
N SER A 148 12.06 21.15 7.12
CA SER A 148 11.83 20.25 5.97
C SER A 148 12.69 18.99 6.03
N TRP A 149 12.19 17.89 5.45
CA TRP A 149 12.94 16.65 5.24
C TRP A 149 13.13 16.39 3.74
N GLY A 150 14.36 16.09 3.31
CA GLY A 150 14.68 15.64 1.95
C GLY A 150 14.89 14.12 1.88
N LYS A 151 15.31 13.60 0.71
CA LYS A 151 15.31 12.15 0.43
C LYS A 151 16.16 11.32 1.40
N SER A 152 17.21 11.92 1.96
CA SER A 152 18.14 11.29 2.92
C SER A 152 17.90 11.68 4.38
N GLY A 153 16.74 12.27 4.70
CA GLY A 153 16.42 12.76 6.04
C GLY A 153 16.32 14.27 6.07
N PRO A 154 16.39 14.90 7.26
CA PRO A 154 16.40 16.35 7.36
C PRO A 154 17.51 16.94 6.47
N GLU A 155 17.21 17.92 5.59
CA GLU A 155 18.22 18.67 4.81
C GLU A 155 18.43 20.16 5.17
N LYS A 156 19.69 20.62 5.09
CA LYS A 156 20.15 21.97 5.46
C LYS A 156 19.48 23.11 4.66
N VAL A 157 19.11 22.86 3.40
CA VAL A 157 18.57 23.88 2.47
C VAL A 157 17.10 23.64 2.16
N GLY A 158 16.51 22.55 2.66
CA GLY A 158 15.11 22.24 2.49
C GLY A 158 14.70 22.11 1.03
N ASP A 159 15.04 20.98 0.42
CA ASP A 159 14.26 20.52 -0.73
C ASP A 159 12.94 19.99 -0.18
N ASN A 160 11.84 20.73 -0.42
CA ASN A 160 10.46 20.37 -0.07
C ASN A 160 9.94 19.19 -0.90
N MET A 161 10.77 18.18 -1.13
CA MET A 161 10.49 17.02 -1.96
C MET A 161 9.73 15.95 -1.16
N CYS A 162 8.80 16.35 -0.30
CA CYS A 162 7.48 15.71 -0.31
C CYS A 162 6.74 16.24 -1.55
N ASN A 163 7.32 15.99 -2.73
CA ASN A 163 6.68 16.37 -3.97
C ASN A 163 5.46 15.47 -4.11
N GLN A 164 4.31 16.09 -3.96
CA GLN A 164 2.99 15.47 -4.12
C GLN A 164 2.76 15.11 -5.60
N PHE A 165 3.66 15.50 -6.51
CA PHE A 165 3.57 15.29 -7.96
C PHE A 165 4.97 15.28 -8.63
N ALA A 166 5.63 14.11 -8.72
CA ALA A 166 6.64 13.85 -9.77
C ALA A 166 6.60 12.39 -10.19
#